data_AF-A0A6G3Y0K3-F1
#
_entry.id   AF-A0A6G3Y0K3-F1
#
_cell.length_a   1.000
_cell.length_b   1.000
_cell.length_c   1.000
_cell.angle_alpha   90.00
_cell.angle_beta   90.00
_cell.angle_gamma   90.00
#
_symmetry.space_group_name_H-M   'P 1'
#
loop_
_entity.id
_entity.type
_entity.pdbx_description
1 polymer ?
#
loop_
_entity_poly.entity_id
_entity_poly.type
_entity_poly.pdbx_seq_one_letter_code
_entity_poly.pdbx_strand_id
1 'polypeptide(L)'
;DETRPGAVETRTDNIVDWVTQVRGLPKDPQVTSGDFNGDGREDIAAFYDNGTAVDGKRRSSLFAFYSTGTGFAEPKRVWASTGSFNGAAVKLTSGDYNGDGKGDVAVLYNSGQAADGKYVSTVFTFTSNGTGFAAPKQTWTSSGSFDW
;
A
#
# COMPACT_ATOMS: atom_id res chain seq x y z
N ASP A 1 -17.06 -24.59 49.21
CA ASP A 1 -17.20 -24.07 47.85
C ASP A 1 -16.43 -22.79 47.66
N GLU A 2 -15.25 -22.89 47.05
CA GLU A 2 -14.43 -21.75 46.69
C GLU A 2 -14.75 -21.39 45.23
N THR A 3 -15.50 -20.30 45.04
CA THR A 3 -15.69 -19.71 43.71
C THR A 3 -14.51 -18.80 43.41
N ARG A 4 -13.62 -19.21 42.50
CA ARG A 4 -12.49 -18.41 42.02
C ARG A 4 -12.99 -17.33 41.05
N PRO A 5 -13.03 -16.04 41.42
CA PRO A 5 -13.45 -14.96 40.53
C PRO A 5 -12.19 -14.37 39.90
N GLY A 6 -11.73 -15.00 38.81
CA GLY A 6 -10.48 -14.57 38.18
C GLY A 6 -10.32 -14.99 36.72
N ALA A 7 -11.38 -15.49 36.08
CA ALA A 7 -11.34 -15.70 34.64
C ALA A 7 -11.41 -14.32 33.95
N VAL A 8 -10.24 -13.73 33.70
CA VAL A 8 -10.11 -12.69 32.69
C VAL A 8 -10.40 -13.39 31.37
N GLU A 9 -11.55 -13.08 30.76
CA GLU A 9 -11.73 -13.38 29.34
C GLU A 9 -10.68 -12.57 28.58
N THR A 10 -9.55 -13.22 28.28
CA THR A 10 -8.62 -12.71 27.30
C THR A 10 -9.32 -12.77 25.97
N ARG A 11 -9.88 -11.62 25.56
CA ARG A 11 -10.53 -11.35 24.28
C ARG A 11 -9.91 -12.13 23.12
N THR A 12 -10.47 -13.30 22.83
CA THR A 12 -10.12 -14.15 21.69
C THR A 12 -10.39 -13.45 20.35
N ASP A 13 -11.23 -12.42 20.37
CA ASP A 13 -11.54 -11.49 19.30
C ASP A 13 -10.31 -10.73 18.78
N ASN A 14 -9.36 -10.39 19.66
CA ASN A 14 -8.14 -9.68 19.23
C ASN A 14 -7.07 -10.61 18.64
N ILE A 15 -7.11 -11.92 18.94
CA ILE A 15 -6.09 -12.84 18.44
C ILE A 15 -6.31 -13.13 16.96
N VAL A 16 -7.55 -13.11 16.47
CA VAL A 16 -7.85 -13.32 15.05
C VAL A 16 -7.39 -12.11 14.24
N ASP A 17 -7.61 -10.89 14.73
CA ASP A 17 -7.12 -9.66 14.09
C ASP A 17 -5.58 -9.58 14.11
N TRP A 18 -4.96 -9.88 15.25
CA TRP A 18 -3.49 -9.92 15.36
C TRP A 18 -2.87 -11.05 14.52
N VAL A 19 -3.45 -12.26 14.52
CA VAL A 19 -2.98 -13.38 13.70
C VAL A 19 -3.21 -13.10 12.21
N THR A 20 -4.29 -12.42 11.82
CA THR A 20 -4.51 -12.01 10.43
C THR A 20 -3.55 -10.88 10.02
N GLN A 21 -3.20 -9.99 10.95
CA GLN A 21 -2.18 -8.95 10.77
C GLN A 21 -0.76 -9.54 10.64
N VAL A 22 -0.42 -10.58 11.40
CA VAL A 22 0.92 -11.20 11.43
C VAL A 22 1.09 -12.30 10.37
N ARG A 23 0.06 -13.09 10.07
CA ARG A 23 0.09 -14.16 9.04
C ARG A 23 -0.33 -13.68 7.66
N GLY A 24 -0.98 -12.52 7.58
CA GLY A 24 -1.27 -11.82 6.33
C GLY A 24 -0.15 -10.89 5.89
N LEU A 25 1.00 -10.87 6.59
CA LEU A 25 2.15 -10.07 6.18
C LEU A 25 2.54 -10.44 4.74
N PRO A 26 2.43 -9.48 3.82
CA PRO A 26 2.85 -9.65 2.43
C PRO A 26 4.30 -10.06 2.29
N LYS A 27 4.60 -10.65 1.14
CA LYS A 27 5.96 -10.60 0.58
C LYS A 27 6.46 -9.15 0.62
N ASP A 28 7.73 -8.97 0.97
CA ASP A 28 8.44 -7.71 1.23
C ASP A 28 7.74 -6.44 0.71
N PRO A 29 7.22 -5.57 1.61
CA PRO A 29 6.57 -4.34 1.17
C PRO A 29 7.53 -3.48 0.36
N GLN A 30 7.00 -2.89 -0.72
CA GLN A 30 7.71 -1.82 -1.41
C GLN A 30 7.47 -0.52 -0.65
N VAL A 31 8.53 0.22 -0.34
CA VAL A 31 8.46 1.43 0.49
C VAL A 31 8.98 2.64 -0.28
N THR A 32 8.42 3.81 0.03
CA THR A 32 8.85 5.11 -0.47
C THR A 32 8.60 6.19 0.58
N SER A 33 9.23 7.35 0.45
CA SER A 33 9.06 8.48 1.37
C SER A 33 8.62 9.74 0.64
N GLY A 34 7.86 10.61 1.30
CA GLY A 34 7.44 11.91 0.76
C GLY A 34 6.64 12.68 1.80
N ASP A 35 6.54 14.00 1.68
CA ASP A 35 5.65 14.81 2.53
C ASP A 35 4.18 14.64 2.11
N PHE A 36 3.55 13.54 2.53
CA PHE A 36 2.23 13.16 2.08
C PHE A 36 1.12 13.95 2.77
N ASN A 37 1.37 14.47 3.98
CA ASN A 37 0.41 15.29 4.72
C ASN A 37 0.55 16.80 4.48
N GLY A 38 1.64 17.26 3.88
CA GLY A 38 1.93 18.67 3.59
C GLY A 38 2.42 19.46 4.80
N ASP A 39 2.98 18.80 5.82
CA ASP A 39 3.47 19.44 7.04
C ASP A 39 4.95 19.85 7.00
N GLY A 40 5.62 19.59 5.87
CA GLY A 40 7.02 19.89 5.63
C GLY A 40 7.98 18.79 6.12
N ARG A 41 7.48 17.62 6.54
CA ARG A 41 8.28 16.46 6.96
C ARG A 41 8.08 15.30 6.01
N GLU A 42 9.11 14.50 5.82
CA GLU A 42 9.01 13.26 5.05
C GLU A 42 8.26 12.19 5.86
N ASP A 43 7.21 11.65 5.26
CA ASP A 43 6.43 10.51 5.72
C ASP A 43 6.89 9.22 5.01
N ILE A 44 6.34 8.07 5.41
CA ILE A 44 6.58 6.77 4.74
C ILE A 44 5.28 6.22 4.17
N ALA A 45 5.36 5.72 2.94
CA ALA A 45 4.33 4.94 2.28
C ALA A 45 4.82 3.52 2.05
N ALA A 46 4.02 2.53 2.44
CA ALA A 46 4.32 1.12 2.28
C ALA A 46 3.22 0.42 1.48
N PHE A 47 3.58 -0.10 0.31
CA PHE A 47 2.70 -0.86 -0.56
C PHE A 47 2.89 -2.35 -0.33
N TYR A 48 1.76 -3.03 -0.13
CA TYR A 48 1.67 -4.36 0.43
C TYR A 48 0.91 -5.28 -0.53
N ASP A 49 1.53 -6.38 -0.96
CA ASP A 49 0.86 -7.47 -1.70
C ASP A 49 0.20 -8.46 -0.73
N ASN A 50 -1.09 -8.25 -0.46
CA ASN A 50 -1.87 -9.06 0.47
C ASN A 50 -2.20 -10.46 -0.10
N GLY A 51 -1.60 -10.84 -1.23
CA GLY A 51 -1.76 -12.14 -1.85
C GLY A 51 -3.11 -12.30 -2.53
N THR A 52 -3.55 -13.56 -2.66
CA THR A 52 -4.81 -13.92 -3.32
C THR A 52 -5.86 -14.24 -2.27
N ALA A 53 -6.99 -13.54 -2.32
CA ALA A 53 -8.13 -13.78 -1.44
C ALA A 53 -8.88 -15.08 -1.82
N VAL A 54 -9.81 -15.49 -0.96
CA VAL A 54 -10.62 -16.72 -1.14
C VAL A 54 -11.45 -16.73 -2.44
N ASP A 55 -11.74 -15.55 -2.99
CA ASP A 55 -12.44 -15.37 -4.27
C ASP A 55 -11.51 -15.49 -5.49
N GLY A 56 -10.24 -15.86 -5.28
CA GLY A 56 -9.23 -15.99 -6.33
C GLY A 56 -8.65 -14.65 -6.82
N LYS A 57 -9.05 -13.51 -6.23
CA LYS A 57 -8.55 -12.19 -6.64
C LYS A 57 -7.34 -11.77 -5.82
N ARG A 58 -6.35 -11.20 -6.51
CA ARG A 58 -5.21 -10.53 -5.85
C ARG A 58 -5.68 -9.31 -5.08
N ARG A 59 -5.05 -9.05 -3.93
CA ARG A 59 -5.32 -7.92 -3.05
C ARG A 59 -4.03 -7.19 -2.71
N SER A 60 -4.09 -5.87 -2.64
CA SER A 60 -3.00 -5.04 -2.14
C SER A 60 -3.54 -3.90 -1.30
N SER A 61 -2.67 -3.29 -0.52
CA SER A 61 -2.97 -2.11 0.28
C SER A 61 -1.81 -1.14 0.30
N LEU A 62 -2.14 0.12 0.57
CA LEU A 62 -1.18 1.18 0.85
C LEU A 62 -1.37 1.62 2.29
N PHE A 63 -0.29 1.66 3.04
CA PHE A 63 -0.23 2.22 4.39
C PHE A 63 0.63 3.47 4.38
N ALA A 64 0.22 4.47 5.18
CA ALA A 64 0.99 5.67 5.44
C ALA A 64 1.41 5.71 6.92
N PHE A 65 2.65 6.11 7.16
CA PHE A 65 3.22 6.40 8.47
C PHE A 65 3.59 7.87 8.47
N TYR A 66 2.78 8.69 9.12
CA TYR A 66 3.00 10.13 9.19
C TYR A 66 4.05 10.46 10.24
N SER A 67 5.04 11.27 9.88
CA SER A 67 6.09 11.70 10.78
C SER A 67 5.53 12.61 11.87
N THR A 68 5.99 12.41 13.10
CA THR A 68 5.71 13.34 14.22
C THR A 68 6.89 14.26 14.49
N GLY A 69 7.98 14.11 13.74
CA GLY A 69 9.25 14.79 13.97
C GLY A 69 10.16 14.16 15.03
N THR A 70 9.63 13.27 15.86
CA THR A 70 10.41 12.47 16.83
C THR A 70 10.19 10.96 16.65
N GLY A 71 9.34 10.58 15.69
CA GLY A 71 8.95 9.22 15.37
C GLY A 71 7.84 9.24 14.31
N PHE A 72 6.98 8.22 14.35
CA PHE A 72 5.83 8.09 13.44
C PHE A 72 4.54 7.83 14.22
N ALA A 73 3.43 8.32 13.70
CA ALA A 73 2.10 7.97 14.17
C ALA A 73 1.77 6.49 13.87
N GLU A 74 0.69 5.99 14.46
CA GLU A 74 0.19 4.66 14.13
C GLU A 74 -0.09 4.53 12.62
N PRO A 75 0.27 3.40 11.99
CA PRO A 75 0.10 3.22 10.55
C PRO A 75 -1.37 3.28 10.15
N LYS A 76 -1.66 4.12 9.15
CA LYS A 76 -2.99 4.25 8.58
C LYS A 76 -3.08 3.49 7.27
N ARG A 77 -4.04 2.57 7.14
CA ARG A 77 -4.38 1.98 5.84
C ARG A 77 -5.13 3.00 5.00
N VAL A 78 -4.43 3.65 4.08
CA VAL A 78 -4.96 4.76 3.27
C VAL A 78 -5.63 4.28 1.98
N TRP A 79 -5.34 3.06 1.53
CA TRP A 79 -6.01 2.44 0.40
C TRP A 79 -6.00 0.91 0.49
N ALA A 80 -7.03 0.27 -0.06
CA ALA A 80 -7.11 -1.17 -0.25
C ALA A 80 -7.81 -1.50 -1.58
N SER A 81 -7.28 -2.48 -2.30
CA SER A 81 -7.79 -2.89 -3.62
C SER A 81 -9.09 -3.71 -3.54
N THR A 82 -9.97 -3.57 -4.53
CA THR A 82 -11.05 -4.52 -4.83
C THR A 82 -10.65 -5.57 -5.91
N GLY A 83 -9.51 -5.35 -6.56
CA GLY A 83 -8.75 -6.23 -7.45
C GLY A 83 -7.40 -5.57 -7.69
N SER A 84 -6.30 -6.34 -7.80
CA SER A 84 -4.99 -5.77 -7.50
C SER A 84 -3.84 -6.10 -8.45
N PHE A 85 -2.76 -5.34 -8.23
CA PHE A 85 -1.42 -5.52 -8.78
C PHE A 85 -0.82 -6.88 -8.40
N ASN A 86 0.10 -7.37 -9.24
CA ASN A 86 1.07 -8.37 -8.83
C ASN A 86 2.26 -7.66 -8.15
N GLY A 87 2.53 -7.94 -6.87
CA GLY A 87 3.60 -7.27 -6.14
C GLY A 87 4.98 -7.40 -6.78
N ALA A 88 5.26 -8.52 -7.46
CA ALA A 88 6.53 -8.73 -8.16
C ALA A 88 6.71 -7.81 -9.39
N ALA A 89 5.62 -7.23 -9.91
CA ALA A 89 5.60 -6.38 -11.09
C ALA A 89 5.53 -4.88 -10.74
N VAL A 90 5.77 -4.51 -9.48
CA VAL A 90 5.65 -3.14 -8.98
C VAL A 90 7.02 -2.54 -8.68
N LYS A 91 7.23 -1.28 -9.08
CA LYS A 91 8.20 -0.35 -8.48
C LYS A 91 7.45 0.85 -7.93
N LEU A 92 7.77 1.23 -6.70
CA LEU A 92 7.20 2.41 -6.06
C LEU A 92 8.12 3.62 -6.23
N THR A 93 7.49 4.78 -6.38
CA THR A 93 8.14 6.08 -6.34
C THR A 93 7.19 7.10 -5.73
N SER A 94 7.72 8.24 -5.31
CA SER A 94 6.97 9.34 -4.70
C SER A 94 7.46 10.69 -5.22
N GLY A 95 6.63 11.70 -5.01
CA GLY A 95 6.91 13.09 -5.37
C GLY A 95 5.61 13.87 -5.56
N ASP A 96 5.69 15.20 -5.54
CA ASP A 96 4.53 16.05 -5.86
C ASP A 96 4.28 16.03 -7.37
N TYR A 97 3.45 15.09 -7.83
CA TYR A 97 3.22 14.86 -9.27
C TYR A 97 2.09 15.74 -9.82
N ASN A 98 1.28 16.35 -8.96
CA ASN A 98 0.17 17.22 -9.35
C ASN A 98 0.44 18.71 -9.05
N GLY A 99 1.51 19.05 -8.34
CA GLY A 99 1.92 20.41 -7.98
C GLY A 99 1.11 21.03 -6.84
N ASP A 100 0.48 20.24 -5.98
CA ASP A 100 -0.38 20.73 -4.88
C ASP A 100 0.36 20.97 -3.56
N GLY A 101 1.68 20.75 -3.56
CA GLY A 101 2.55 20.90 -2.39
C GLY A 101 2.53 19.71 -1.45
N LYS A 102 1.91 18.58 -1.82
CA LYS A 102 1.96 17.32 -1.08
C LYS A 102 2.59 16.24 -1.96
N GLY A 103 3.30 15.33 -1.34
CA GLY A 103 3.79 14.13 -1.99
C GLY A 103 2.62 13.26 -2.47
N ASP A 104 2.75 12.74 -3.69
CA ASP A 104 1.96 11.66 -4.24
C ASP A 104 2.79 10.37 -4.24
N VAL A 105 2.11 9.23 -4.47
CA VAL A 105 2.77 7.93 -4.71
C VAL A 105 2.45 7.47 -6.12
N ALA A 106 3.43 6.92 -6.83
CA ALA A 106 3.20 6.25 -8.10
C ALA A 106 3.76 4.83 -8.12
N VAL A 107 3.07 3.99 -8.87
CA VAL A 107 3.44 2.62 -9.19
C VAL A 107 3.81 2.58 -10.66
N LEU A 108 5.06 2.23 -10.96
CA LEU A 108 5.45 1.75 -12.27
C LEU A 108 5.20 0.24 -12.31
N TYR A 109 4.29 -0.18 -13.18
CA TYR A 109 3.80 -1.54 -13.26
C TYR A 109 4.24 -2.21 -14.56
N ASN A 110 4.80 -3.42 -14.44
CA ASN A 110 5.02 -4.29 -15.59
C ASN A 110 3.70 -4.99 -15.97
N SER A 111 3.09 -4.52 -17.05
CA SER A 111 1.79 -5.00 -17.57
C SER A 111 1.94 -6.23 -18.47
N GLY A 112 3.12 -6.83 -18.57
CA GLY A 112 3.40 -7.98 -19.42
C GLY A 112 3.68 -7.59 -20.86
N GLN A 113 3.43 -8.51 -21.81
CA GLN A 113 3.68 -8.28 -23.23
C GLN A 113 2.38 -8.03 -24.00
N ALA A 114 2.42 -7.10 -24.94
CA ALA A 114 1.37 -6.88 -25.93
C ALA A 114 1.41 -7.97 -27.02
N ALA A 115 0.38 -8.01 -27.88
CA ALA A 115 0.26 -8.98 -28.95
C ALA A 115 1.41 -8.92 -29.98
N ASP A 116 2.09 -7.77 -30.09
CA ASP A 116 3.27 -7.59 -30.94
C ASP A 116 4.59 -8.03 -30.26
N GLY A 117 4.50 -8.64 -29.08
CA GLY A 117 5.63 -9.18 -28.31
C GLY A 117 6.39 -8.15 -27.47
N LYS A 118 6.01 -6.87 -27.50
CA LYS A 118 6.70 -5.84 -26.71
C LYS A 118 6.19 -5.81 -25.28
N TYR A 119 7.10 -5.62 -24.33
CA TYR A 119 6.73 -5.34 -22.95
C TYR A 119 5.97 -4.01 -22.84
N VAL A 120 5.02 -3.97 -21.91
CA VAL A 120 4.16 -2.81 -21.63
C VAL A 120 4.38 -2.41 -20.18
N SER A 121 4.70 -1.14 -19.98
CA SER A 121 4.70 -0.53 -18.63
C SER A 121 3.52 0.43 -18.50
N THR A 122 2.94 0.45 -17.32
CA THR A 122 1.83 1.35 -16.96
C THR A 122 2.20 2.12 -15.71
N VAL A 123 1.87 3.42 -15.65
CA VAL A 123 2.01 4.21 -14.43
C VAL A 123 0.63 4.42 -13.83
N PHE A 124 0.52 4.09 -12.54
CA PHE A 124 -0.63 4.40 -11.71
C PHE A 124 -0.22 5.40 -10.64
N THR A 125 -1.01 6.45 -10.46
CA THR A 125 -0.76 7.49 -9.45
C THR A 125 -1.82 7.43 -8.36
N PHE A 126 -1.37 7.41 -7.12
CA PHE A 126 -2.15 7.63 -5.91
C PHE A 126 -1.94 9.09 -5.51
N THR A 127 -2.96 9.92 -5.70
CA THR A 127 -2.88 11.33 -5.33
C THR A 127 -3.17 11.50 -3.84
N SER A 128 -2.28 12.17 -3.10
CA SER A 128 -2.53 12.50 -1.70
C SER A 128 -3.51 13.67 -1.58
N ASN A 129 -4.29 13.68 -0.51
CA ASN A 129 -5.10 14.84 -0.10
C ASN A 129 -4.72 15.38 1.29
N GLY A 130 -3.59 14.93 1.83
CA GLY A 130 -3.09 15.32 3.16
C GLY A 130 -3.56 14.42 4.30
N THR A 131 -4.66 13.70 4.14
CA THR A 131 -5.20 12.78 5.17
C THR A 131 -5.36 11.35 4.68
N GLY A 132 -5.12 11.11 3.39
CA GLY A 132 -5.21 9.83 2.73
C GLY A 132 -4.92 9.99 1.23
N PHE A 133 -5.17 8.91 0.48
CA PHE A 133 -4.89 8.85 -0.94
C PHE A 133 -6.14 8.51 -1.74
N ALA A 134 -6.26 9.10 -2.92
CA ALA A 134 -7.23 8.65 -3.91
C ALA A 134 -6.92 7.23 -4.39
N ALA A 135 -7.93 6.52 -4.90
CA ALA A 135 -7.70 5.26 -5.60
C ALA A 135 -6.74 5.46 -6.79
N PRO A 136 -5.88 4.47 -7.09
CA PRO A 136 -4.86 4.63 -8.11
C PRO A 136 -5.50 4.88 -9.47
N LYS A 137 -5.07 5.94 -10.14
CA LYS A 137 -5.47 6.26 -11.50
C LYS A 137 -4.37 5.89 -12.46
N GLN A 138 -4.69 5.15 -13.53
CA GLN A 138 -3.77 4.97 -14.65
C GLN A 138 -3.54 6.32 -15.33
N THR A 139 -2.31 6.82 -15.27
CA THR A 139 -1.94 8.14 -15.81
C THR A 139 -1.12 8.02 -17.09
N TRP A 140 -0.47 6.87 -17.32
CA TRP A 140 0.32 6.63 -18.52
C TRP A 140 0.42 5.14 -18.87
N THR A 141 0.61 4.82 -20.15
CA THR A 141 0.96 3.47 -20.63
C THR A 141 1.88 3.59 -21.83
N SER A 142 2.91 2.74 -21.87
CA SER A 142 3.87 2.69 -22.97
C SER A 142 3.26 2.10 -24.24
N SER A 143 3.76 2.48 -25.41
CA SER A 143 3.55 1.80 -26.71
C SER A 143 4.63 0.73 -27.02
N GLY A 144 5.43 0.39 -26.01
CA GLY A 144 6.61 -0.49 -26.03
C GLY A 144 7.56 -0.06 -24.90
N SER A 145 8.10 -1.00 -24.13
CA SER A 145 8.78 -0.68 -22.88
C SER A 145 10.03 -1.51 -22.58
N PHE A 146 10.69 -1.13 -21.49
CA PHE A 146 11.87 -1.74 -20.91
C PHE A 146 11.51 -3.07 -20.22
N ASP A 147 12.44 -4.03 -20.25
CA ASP A 147 12.38 -5.26 -19.44
C ASP A 147 13.17 -5.01 -18.14
N TRP A 148 12.61 -5.40 -16.99
CA TRP A 148 13.22 -5.24 -15.67
C TRP A 148 12.66 -6.21 -14.64
#